data_AF-A0A6P8M601-F1
#
_entry.id   AF-A0A6P8M601-F1
#
_cell.length_a   1.000
_cell.length_b   1.000
_cell.length_c   1.000
_cell.angle_alpha   90.00
_cell.angle_beta   90.00
_cell.angle_gamma   90.00
#
_symmetry.space_group_name_H-M   'P 1'
#
loop_
_entity.id
_entity.type
_entity.pdbx_description
1 polymer ?
#
loop_
_entity_poly.entity_id
_entity_poly.type
_entity_poly.pdbx_seq_one_letter_code
_entity_poly.pdbx_strand_id
1 'polypeptide(L)'
;MKAAIVIALMAYLVCVSSNDSVRLDCETNVNANHTMVRHPCSCTTYFVCLTDPPMPMECPSGLYFDEDKQVCNYKINVHCTPKPGCKTA
;
A
#
# COMPACT_ATOMS: atom_id res chain seq x y z
N MET A 1 -3.32 -38.34 18.83
CA MET A 1 -2.42 -38.13 17.66
C MET A 1 -3.13 -37.45 16.49
N LYS A 2 -4.31 -37.92 16.05
CA LYS A 2 -5.08 -37.35 14.93
C LYS A 2 -5.50 -35.88 15.15
N ALA A 3 -5.96 -35.53 16.35
CA ALA A 3 -6.35 -34.15 16.69
C ALA A 3 -5.17 -33.16 16.63
N ALA A 4 -3.97 -33.57 17.03
CA ALA A 4 -2.78 -32.71 17.01
C ALA A 4 -2.32 -32.37 15.57
N ILE A 5 -2.43 -33.33 14.65
CA ILE A 5 -2.14 -33.12 13.22
C ILE A 5 -3.16 -32.16 12.62
N VAL A 6 -4.44 -32.31 12.94
CA VAL A 6 -5.50 -31.42 12.47
C VAL A 6 -5.28 -30.00 12.99
N ILE A 7 -4.93 -29.82 14.27
CA ILE A 7 -4.64 -28.50 14.84
C ILE A 7 -3.44 -27.84 14.15
N ALA A 8 -2.37 -28.58 13.88
CA ALA A 8 -1.18 -28.07 13.20
C ALA A 8 -1.48 -27.62 11.75
N LEU A 9 -2.31 -28.36 11.03
CA LEU A 9 -2.73 -28.01 9.66
C LEU A 9 -3.64 -26.76 9.64
N MET A 10 -4.55 -26.64 10.61
CA MET A 10 -5.40 -25.45 10.73
C MET A 10 -4.58 -24.22 11.12
N ALA A 11 -3.61 -24.36 12.04
CA ALA A 11 -2.69 -23.29 12.38
C ALA A 11 -1.80 -22.87 11.18
N TYR A 12 -1.41 -23.83 10.34
CA TYR A 12 -0.69 -23.57 9.10
C TYR A 12 -1.55 -22.81 8.07
N LEU A 13 -2.82 -23.19 7.89
CA LEU A 13 -3.73 -22.46 7.00
C LEU A 13 -4.03 -21.04 7.51
N VAL A 14 -4.08 -20.84 8.84
CA VAL A 14 -4.24 -19.53 9.47
C VAL A 14 -2.97 -18.67 9.37
N CYS A 15 -1.76 -19.26 9.43
CA CYS A 15 -0.54 -18.48 9.23
C CYS A 15 -0.33 -18.08 7.76
N VAL A 16 -0.75 -18.92 6.81
CA VAL A 16 -0.70 -18.59 5.38
C VAL A 16 -1.67 -17.45 5.02
N SER A 17 -2.76 -17.26 5.77
CA SER A 17 -3.71 -16.15 5.57
C SER A 17 -3.35 -14.85 6.29
N SER A 18 -2.29 -14.83 7.10
CA SER A 18 -1.78 -13.62 7.78
C SER A 18 -0.54 -13.04 7.11
N ASN A 19 -0.43 -13.19 5.79
CA ASN A 19 0.33 -12.23 5.00
C ASN A 19 -0.52 -10.95 4.94
N ASP A 20 -0.09 -9.94 5.69
CA ASP A 20 -0.57 -8.57 5.62
C ASP A 20 -0.31 -8.01 4.22
N SER A 21 -1.12 -8.48 3.27
CA SER A 21 -1.17 -8.01 1.91
C SER A 21 -1.92 -6.70 2.00
N VAL A 22 -1.15 -5.61 2.20
CA VAL A 22 -1.65 -4.25 2.03
C VAL A 22 -2.20 -4.18 0.61
N ARG A 23 -3.51 -4.42 0.47
CA ARG A 23 -4.22 -4.33 -0.79
C ARG A 23 -4.23 -2.85 -1.17
N LEU A 24 -3.45 -2.52 -2.18
CA LEU A 24 -3.53 -1.23 -2.83
C LEU A 24 -4.73 -1.26 -3.76
N ASP A 25 -5.91 -1.02 -3.20
CA ASP A 25 -7.13 -0.97 -3.97
C ASP A 25 -7.25 0.41 -4.63
N CYS A 26 -6.78 0.53 -5.87
CA CYS A 26 -7.02 1.67 -6.77
C CYS A 26 -8.50 2.01 -6.94
N GLU A 27 -9.40 1.16 -6.45
CA GLU A 27 -10.83 1.16 -6.64
C GLU A 27 -11.63 1.84 -5.51
N THR A 28 -11.00 2.24 -4.39
CA THR A 28 -11.76 2.66 -3.18
C THR A 28 -11.58 4.09 -2.69
N ASN A 29 -10.87 4.95 -3.42
CA ASN A 29 -11.04 6.39 -3.20
C ASN A 29 -12.30 6.84 -3.94
N VAL A 30 -13.43 6.88 -3.23
CA VAL A 30 -14.76 7.34 -3.66
C VAL A 30 -14.78 8.87 -3.93
N ASN A 31 -13.81 9.33 -4.72
CA ASN A 31 -13.78 10.56 -5.49
C ASN A 31 -13.15 10.20 -6.83
N ALA A 32 -14.00 9.94 -7.83
CA ALA A 32 -13.70 9.24 -9.08
C ALA A 32 -12.76 9.97 -10.07
N ASN A 33 -11.70 10.65 -9.61
CA ASN A 33 -10.86 11.48 -10.48
C ASN A 33 -9.34 11.37 -10.24
N HIS A 34 -8.89 10.51 -9.32
CA HIS A 34 -7.46 10.26 -9.11
C HIS A 34 -7.01 9.02 -9.87
N THR A 35 -6.10 9.20 -10.83
CA THR A 35 -5.47 8.10 -11.58
C THR A 35 -4.19 7.60 -10.92
N MET A 36 -3.73 8.30 -9.87
CA MET A 36 -2.55 7.98 -9.09
C MET A 36 -2.87 8.01 -7.59
N VAL A 37 -2.34 7.05 -6.83
CA VAL A 37 -2.58 6.90 -5.39
C VAL A 37 -1.27 6.80 -4.61
N ARG A 38 -1.23 7.37 -3.41
CA ARG A 38 -0.05 7.36 -2.54
C ARG A 38 0.29 5.95 -2.09
N HIS A 39 1.58 5.63 -2.01
CA HIS A 39 2.02 4.39 -1.39
C HIS A 39 1.75 4.42 0.14
N PRO A 40 1.08 3.40 0.71
CA PRO A 40 0.67 3.42 2.12
C PRO A 40 1.85 3.43 3.10
N CYS A 41 3.01 2.90 2.70
CA CYS A 41 4.23 2.85 3.53
C CYS A 41 5.33 3.83 3.12
N SER A 42 5.16 4.60 2.05
CA SER A 42 6.23 5.45 1.52
C SER A 42 5.66 6.76 1.01
N CYS A 43 6.18 7.88 1.50
CA CYS A 43 5.76 9.20 1.04
C CYS A 43 6.38 9.60 -0.31
N THR A 44 7.48 8.94 -0.69
CA THR A 44 8.19 9.19 -1.95
C THR A 44 7.71 8.30 -3.08
N THR A 45 6.89 7.30 -2.79
CA THR A 45 6.38 6.33 -3.76
C THR A 45 4.87 6.53 -3.93
N TYR A 46 4.40 6.30 -5.14
CA TYR A 46 2.98 6.28 -5.49
C TYR A 46 2.73 5.21 -6.55
N PHE A 47 1.47 4.97 -6.88
CA PHE A 47 1.09 4.02 -7.91
C PHE A 47 0.25 4.70 -8.96
N VAL A 48 0.45 4.31 -10.22
CA VAL A 48 -0.38 4.69 -11.35
C VAL A 48 -1.40 3.58 -11.57
N CYS A 49 -2.68 3.91 -11.43
CA CYS A 49 -3.81 2.99 -11.49
C CYS A 49 -4.39 2.79 -12.90
N LEU A 50 -3.66 3.17 -13.94
CA LEU A 50 -4.08 3.01 -15.34
C LEU A 50 -3.83 1.59 -15.87
N THR A 51 -3.18 0.74 -15.09
CA THR A 51 -2.85 -0.65 -15.41
C THR A 51 -3.29 -1.57 -14.27
N ASP A 52 -3.59 -2.83 -14.59
CA ASP A 52 -3.76 -3.91 -13.62
C ASP A 52 -2.66 -4.96 -13.83
N PRO A 53 -1.69 -5.10 -12.90
CA PRO A 53 -1.60 -4.42 -11.61
C PRO A 53 -1.15 -2.95 -11.71
N PRO A 54 -1.41 -2.13 -10.67
CA PRO A 54 -0.93 -0.75 -10.62
C PRO A 54 0.59 -0.65 -10.70
N MET A 55 1.10 0.30 -11.46
CA MET A 55 2.54 0.48 -11.64
C MET A 55 3.12 1.37 -10.54
N PRO A 56 4.13 0.92 -9.77
CA PRO A 56 4.79 1.76 -8.77
C PRO A 56 5.69 2.81 -9.45
N MET A 57 5.67 4.02 -8.90
CA MET A 57 6.45 5.17 -9.34
C MET A 57 7.10 5.85 -8.14
N GLU A 58 8.26 6.46 -8.36
CA GLU A 58 8.99 7.19 -7.34
C GLU A 58 9.07 8.67 -7.71
N CYS A 59 8.82 9.54 -6.73
CA CYS A 59 9.03 10.97 -6.86
C CYS A 59 10.52 11.29 -6.93
N PRO A 60 10.91 12.37 -7.64
CA PRO A 60 12.28 12.88 -7.58
C PRO A 60 12.75 13.11 -6.15
N SER A 61 14.06 12.98 -5.94
CA SER A 61 14.71 13.11 -4.63
C SER A 61 14.25 14.36 -3.88
N GLY A 62 13.73 14.15 -2.67
CA GLY A 62 13.29 15.24 -1.79
C GLY A 62 11.84 15.66 -1.94
N LEU A 63 11.06 15.05 -2.85
CA LEU A 63 9.63 15.34 -3.02
C LEU A 63 8.75 14.21 -2.46
N TYR A 64 7.52 14.55 -2.08
CA TYR A 64 6.48 13.62 -1.68
C TYR A 64 5.31 13.66 -2.66
N PHE A 65 4.67 12.53 -2.88
CA PHE A 65 3.48 12.49 -3.71
C PHE A 65 2.31 13.21 -3.02
N ASP A 66 1.72 14.18 -3.69
CA ASP A 66 0.53 14.93 -3.27
C ASP A 66 -0.68 14.33 -3.99
N GLU A 67 -1.45 13.49 -3.30
CA GLU A 67 -2.56 12.75 -3.90
C GLU A 67 -3.70 13.69 -4.32
N ASP A 68 -3.93 14.79 -3.60
CA ASP A 68 -4.98 15.76 -3.94
C ASP A 68 -4.64 16.54 -5.22
N LYS A 69 -3.34 16.78 -5.47
CA LYS A 69 -2.85 17.49 -6.66
C LYS A 69 -2.34 16.58 -7.76
N GLN A 70 -2.29 15.27 -7.52
CA GLN A 70 -1.80 14.27 -8.46
C GLN A 70 -0.36 14.59 -8.96
N VAL A 71 0.53 15.08 -8.09
CA VAL A 71 1.89 15.51 -8.45
C VAL A 71 2.90 15.27 -7.31
N CYS A 72 4.19 15.16 -7.63
CA CYS A 72 5.25 15.23 -6.62
C CYS A 72 5.46 16.68 -6.17
N ASN A 73 5.29 16.95 -4.88
CA ASN A 73 5.32 18.29 -4.28
C ASN A 73 6.33 18.32 -3.12
N TYR A 74 6.70 19.52 -2.68
CA TYR A 74 7.61 19.71 -1.56
C TYR A 74 7.02 19.15 -0.27
N LYS A 75 7.86 18.50 0.54
CA LYS A 75 7.47 17.82 1.80
C LYS A 75 6.67 18.72 2.75
N ILE A 76 6.99 20.01 2.79
CA ILE A 76 6.29 20.99 3.65
C ILE A 76 4.83 21.22 3.25
N ASN A 77 4.48 20.94 1.98
CA ASN A 77 3.15 21.14 1.42
C ASN A 77 2.30 19.86 1.41
N VAL A 78 2.85 18.72 1.84
CA VAL A 78 2.20 17.41 1.73
C VAL A 78 2.08 16.78 3.10
N HIS A 79 0.86 16.59 3.56
CA HIS A 79 0.59 15.80 4.76
C HIS A 79 0.68 14.31 4.42
N CYS A 80 1.85 13.72 4.64
CA CYS A 80 2.07 12.29 4.46
C CYS A 80 2.33 11.60 5.79
N THR A 81 1.49 10.63 6.13
CA THR A 81 1.67 9.77 7.30
C THR A 81 1.62 8.31 6.84
N PRO A 82 2.75 7.59 6.85
CA PRO A 82 2.76 6.16 6.54
C PRO A 82 1.83 5.38 7.47
N LYS A 83 1.15 4.36 6.94
CA LYS A 83 0.24 3.52 7.74
C LYS A 83 1.02 2.78 8.84
N PRO A 84 0.44 2.63 10.05
CA PRO A 84 1.02 1.76 11.08
C PRO A 84 1.14 0.33 10.56
N GLY A 85 2.23 -0.37 10.89
CA GLY A 85 2.48 -1.76 10.45
C GLY A 85 3.32 -1.91 9.19
N CYS A 86 3.65 -0.79 8.53
CA CYS A 86 4.61 -0.77 7.44
C CYS A 86 5.99 -1.22 7.93
N LYS A 87 6.39 -2.44 7.58
CA LYS A 87 7.75 -2.94 7.82
C LYS A 87 8.69 -2.21 6.87
N THR A 88 9.49 -1.30 7.40
CA THR A 88 10.69 -0.85 6.71
C THR A 88 11.64 -2.04 6.68
N ALA A 89 11.87 -2.58 5.47
CA ALA A 89 12.94 -3.55 5.25
C ALA A 89 14.31 -2.92 5.58
#